data_AF-A0A6I1W883-F1
#
_entry.id   AF-A0A6I1W883-F1
#
_cell.length_a   1.000
_cell.length_b   1.000
_cell.length_c   1.000
_cell.angle_alpha   90.00
_cell.angle_beta   90.00
_cell.angle_gamma   90.00
#
_symmetry.space_group_name_H-M   'P 1'
#
loop_
_entity.id
_entity.type
_entity.pdbx_description
1 polymer ?
#
loop_
_entity_poly.entity_id
_entity_poly.type
_entity_poly.pdbx_seq_one_letter_code
_entity_poly.pdbx_strand_id
1 'polypeptide(L)' 'MFVRAYLRASTAEQDASRARNALQQFAADHGKAIAAQYIENASGARADRPELLR' A
#
# COMPACT_ATOMS: atom_id res chain seq x y z
N MET A 1 -0.50 -0.46 -18.73
CA MET A 1 -1.24 -0.80 -17.49
C MET A 1 -0.44 -0.32 -16.30
N PHE A 2 -1.05 0.44 -15.40
CA PHE A 2 -0.36 1.02 -14.23
C PHE A 2 -0.62 0.17 -12.98
N VAL A 3 0.42 -0.06 -12.18
CA VAL A 3 0.30 -0.71 -10.87
C VAL A 3 0.30 0.36 -9.79
N ARG A 4 -0.66 0.30 -8.87
CA ARG A 4 -0.72 1.16 -7.68
C ARG A 4 -0.62 0.27 -6.46
N ALA A 5 0.20 0.67 -5.49
CA ALA A 5 0.37 -0.09 -4.26
C ALA A 5 -0.41 0.57 -3.12
N TYR A 6 -1.20 -0.24 -2.42
CA TYR A 6 -1.92 0.18 -1.22
C TYR A 6 -1.34 -0.57 -0.02
N LEU A 7 -0.91 0.16 1.00
CA LEU A 7 -0.28 -0.36 2.19
C LEU A 7 -1.05 0.11 3.43
N ARG A 8 -1.40 -0.83 4.31
CA ARG A 8 -2.21 -0.54 5.50
C ARG A 8 -1.68 -1.23 6.74
N ALA A 9 -1.65 -0.49 7.84
CA ALA A 9 -1.57 -1.04 9.19
C ALA A 9 -2.84 -0.70 10.00
N SER A 10 -3.13 -1.44 11.07
CA SER A 10 -4.38 -1.31 11.83
C SER A 10 -4.32 -0.24 12.93
N THR A 11 -3.16 0.00 13.53
CA THR A 11 -2.96 0.98 14.62
C THR A 11 -1.86 1.97 14.26
N ALA A 12 -1.78 3.11 14.94
CA ALA A 12 -0.81 4.17 14.64
C ALA A 12 0.65 3.76 14.93
N GLU A 13 0.85 2.80 15.84
CA GLU A 13 2.17 2.30 16.26
C GLU A 13 2.74 1.29 15.27
N GLN A 14 1.90 0.74 14.40
CA GLN A 14 2.32 -0.23 13.41
C GLN A 14 2.90 0.46 12.18
N ASP A 15 3.98 -0.10 11.63
CA ASP A 15 4.54 0.38 10.37
C ASP A 15 3.71 -0.11 9.18
N ALA A 16 2.91 0.80 8.60
CA ALA A 16 2.16 0.56 7.37
C ALA A 16 3.08 0.36 6.15
N SER A 17 4.29 0.90 6.18
CA SER A 17 5.23 0.88 5.06
C SER A 17 6.10 -0.40 4.98
N ARG A 18 6.01 -1.29 5.98
CA ARG A 18 6.87 -2.49 6.10
C ARG A 18 6.94 -3.39 4.86
N ALA A 19 5.87 -3.44 4.06
CA ALA A 19 5.79 -4.26 2.85
C ALA A 19 6.23 -3.53 1.58
N ARG A 20 6.61 -2.25 1.66
CA ARG A 20 6.91 -1.40 0.49
C ARG A 20 8.00 -2.00 -0.39
N ASN A 21 9.12 -2.40 0.20
CA ASN A 21 10.26 -2.94 -0.55
C ASN A 21 9.91 -4.29 -1.20
N ALA A 22 9.16 -5.14 -0.50
CA ALA A 22 8.70 -6.41 -1.05
C ALA A 22 7.75 -6.21 -2.26
N LEU A 23 6.85 -5.23 -2.19
CA LEU A 23 5.96 -4.88 -3.31
C LEU A 23 6.74 -4.28 -4.49
N GLN A 24 7.74 -3.44 -4.22
CA GLN A 24 8.61 -2.90 -5.26
C GLN A 24 9.39 -4.00 -5.97
N GLN A 25 9.98 -4.93 -5.22
CA GLN A 25 10.68 -6.08 -5.79
C GLN A 25 9.74 -6.96 -6.62
N PHE A 26 8.57 -7.30 -6.07
CA PHE A 26 7.57 -8.08 -6.79
C PHE A 26 7.17 -7.44 -8.12
N ALA A 27 6.91 -6.13 -8.13
CA ALA A 27 6.59 -5.42 -9.36
C ALA A 27 7.76 -5.46 -10.36
N ALA A 28 8.99 -5.22 -9.89
CA ALA A 28 10.19 -5.26 -10.72
C ALA A 28 10.43 -6.64 -11.34
N ASP A 29 10.26 -7.72 -10.56
CA ASP A 29 10.40 -9.11 -11.03
C ASP A 29 9.40 -9.46 -12.14
N HIS A 30 8.27 -8.76 -12.21
CA HIS A 30 7.25 -8.91 -13.25
C HIS A 30 7.37 -7.86 -14.37
N GLY A 31 8.47 -7.10 -14.43
CA GLY A 31 8.69 -6.04 -15.41
C GLY A 31 7.67 -4.90 -15.31
N LYS A 32 7.18 -4.61 -14.09
CA LYS A 32 6.23 -3.53 -13.80
C LYS A 32 6.86 -2.49 -12.88
N ALA A 33 6.38 -1.26 -13.00
CA ALA A 33 6.67 -0.18 -12.06
C ALA A 33 5.42 0.17 -11.25
N ILE A 34 5.60 0.49 -9.97
CA ILE A 34 4.54 1.05 -9.12
C ILE A 34 4.45 2.56 -9.40
N ALA A 35 3.33 2.99 -9.95
CA ALA A 35 3.09 4.38 -10.34
C ALA A 35 2.72 5.28 -9.15
N ALA A 36 2.10 4.72 -8.10
CA ALA A 36 1.73 5.44 -6.89
C ALA A 36 1.66 4.48 -5.70
N GLN A 37 1.91 5.03 -4.51
CA GLN A 37 1.83 4.34 -3.23
C GLN A 37 0.86 5.10 -2.32
N TYR A 38 -0.07 4.38 -1.73
CA TYR A 38 -1.07 4.89 -0.81
C TYR A 38 -0.88 4.16 0.52
N ILE A 39 -0.60 4.90 1.58
CA ILE A 39 -0.15 4.34 2.86
C ILE A 39 -1.00 4.92 3.97
N GLU A 40 -1.64 4.06 4.78
CA GLU A 40 -2.43 4.52 5.92
C GLU A 40 -2.41 3.57 7.12
N ASN A 41 -2.66 4.15 8.29
CA ASN A 41 -2.91 3.43 9.53
C ASN A 41 -4.41 3.55 9.86
N ALA A 42 -5.17 2.53 9.49
CA ALA A 42 -6.63 2.49 9.66
C ALA A 42 -7.11 1.05 9.87
N SER A 43 -8.19 0.87 10.63
CA SER A 43 -8.83 -0.45 10.77
C SER A 43 -9.28 -0.98 9.41
N GLY A 44 -8.96 -2.24 9.11
CA GLY A 44 -9.41 -2.90 7.87
C GLY A 44 -10.92 -3.14 7.81
N ALA A 45 -11.61 -3.05 8.96
CA ALA A 45 -13.07 -3.16 9.04
C ALA A 45 -13.80 -1.86 8.63
N ARG A 46 -13.07 -0.73 8.52
CA ARG A 46 -13.63 0.55 8.08
C ARG A 46 -13.67 0.62 6.55
N ALA A 47 -14.81 1.07 6.02
CA ALA A 47 -14.99 1.32 4.60
C ALA A 47 -14.49 2.71 4.19
N ASP A 48 -14.53 3.67 5.10
CA ASP A 48 -14.11 5.07 4.96
C ASP A 48 -12.59 5.23 5.14
N ARG A 49 -11.82 4.62 4.24
CA ARG A 49 -10.36 4.67 4.24
C ARG A 49 -9.85 5.64 3.18
N PRO A 50 -9.38 6.86 3.53
CA PRO A 50 -9.11 7.92 2.56
C PRO A 50 -8.08 7.54 1.49
N GLU A 51 -7.03 6.82 1.88
CA GLU A 51 -5.98 6.38 0.94
C GLU A 51 -6.46 5.24 0.04
N LEU A 52 -7.44 4.45 0.47
CA LEU A 52 -8.10 3.45 -0.37
C LEU A 52 -9.02 4.07 -1.42
N LEU A 53 -9.61 5.24 -1.13
CA LEU A 53 -10.59 5.91 -1.99
C LEU A 53 -9.96 6.86 -3.03
N ARG A 54 -8.63 6.86 -3.16
CA ARG A 54 -7.85 7.72 -4.06
C ARG A 54 -7.53 7.12 -5.43
#